data_AF-A0A852UI40-F1
#
_entry.id   AF-A0A852UI40-F1
#
_cell.length_a   1.000
_cell.length_b   1.000
_cell.length_c   1.000
_cell.angle_alpha   90.00
_cell.angle_beta   90.00
_cell.angle_gamma   90.00
#
_symmetry.space_group_name_H-M   'P 1'
#
loop_
_entity.id
_entity.type
_entity.pdbx_description
1 polymer ?
#
loop_
_entity_poly.entity_id
_entity_poly.type
_entity_poly.pdbx_seq_one_letter_code
_entity_poly.pdbx_strand_id
1 'polypeptide(L)'
;MNLSSILVTIISRIDGERKIYAGFHLLRGKRSGQTLQDVEYYGLKEFFGILPKLSIERFDEAVKQLVDAGFISTMDDSFVRLTEKGRDIVTEIPSFRFNGWDYRGGETIFFGRLSLMVQTVSHFKAGEKSFMPVQKDRDIQYFVKSLLHNRPIGDPAFAGEIGKELRLCITRSGINDKQKIIITHRLSGFGLTGWTWDQLGDNLKLNPFDVRLLFIEALHMLLAVITKSSDLPLLRKIAESVKVSTYLTDSSVKTKQLFNQGLSLEDIVAARNLKTSTIEDHFVEMSINDSDFPLTDFVSDGDIEAVIEKVKEMGTRRLRLLKSEFEALSYFQLRLILGARTGVVN
;
A
#
# COMPACT_ATOMS: atom_id res chain seq x y z
N MET A 1 -2.52 -11.65 -13.35
CA MET A 1 -2.81 -10.59 -12.38
C MET A 1 -3.99 -9.80 -12.88
N ASN A 2 -5.10 -9.87 -12.17
CA ASN A 2 -6.31 -9.07 -12.35
C ASN A 2 -6.98 -8.80 -10.98
N LEU A 3 -8.04 -7.99 -10.95
CA LEU A 3 -8.71 -7.64 -9.69
C LEU A 3 -9.23 -8.87 -8.93
N SER A 4 -9.84 -9.83 -9.63
CA SER A 4 -10.42 -11.04 -9.02
C SER A 4 -9.35 -11.91 -8.37
N SER A 5 -8.18 -12.07 -9.02
CA SER A 5 -7.03 -12.79 -8.44
C SER A 5 -6.46 -12.11 -7.20
N ILE A 6 -6.39 -10.78 -7.18
CA ILE A 6 -5.96 -10.03 -5.98
C ILE A 6 -6.99 -10.20 -4.87
N LEU A 7 -8.28 -10.11 -5.22
CA LEU A 7 -9.37 -10.18 -4.24
C LEU A 7 -9.48 -11.57 -3.61
N VAL A 8 -9.34 -12.66 -4.36
CA VAL A 8 -9.37 -14.01 -3.79
C VAL A 8 -8.17 -14.26 -2.86
N THR A 9 -6.98 -13.72 -3.18
CA THR A 9 -5.81 -13.75 -2.29
C THR A 9 -6.01 -12.91 -1.03
N ILE A 10 -6.70 -11.77 -1.11
CA ILE A 10 -7.09 -11.00 0.09
C ILE A 10 -8.06 -11.82 0.94
N ILE A 11 -9.09 -12.39 0.31
CA ILE A 11 -10.14 -13.18 0.97
C ILE A 11 -9.53 -14.40 1.67
N SER A 12 -8.52 -15.04 1.08
CA SER A 12 -7.84 -16.18 1.70
C SER A 12 -7.20 -15.85 3.05
N ARG A 13 -6.87 -14.57 3.31
CA ARG A 13 -6.28 -14.12 4.58
C ARG A 13 -7.32 -13.65 5.59
N ILE A 14 -8.54 -13.34 5.15
CA ILE A 14 -9.66 -12.89 6.00
C ILE A 14 -10.81 -13.90 6.01
N ASP A 15 -10.52 -15.16 5.67
CA ASP A 15 -11.47 -16.24 5.41
C ASP A 15 -12.40 -16.48 6.62
N GLY A 16 -13.66 -16.03 6.50
CA GLY A 16 -14.66 -16.12 7.57
C GLY A 16 -14.50 -15.12 8.71
N GLU A 17 -13.47 -14.26 8.63
CA GLU A 17 -13.11 -13.31 9.67
C GLU A 17 -13.66 -11.90 9.39
N ARG A 18 -13.89 -11.55 8.12
CA ARG A 18 -14.38 -10.23 7.71
C ARG A 18 -15.47 -10.31 6.64
N LYS A 19 -16.19 -9.20 6.50
CA LYS A 19 -17.15 -8.98 5.42
C LYS A 19 -16.43 -8.66 4.11
N ILE A 20 -17.09 -8.95 2.98
CA ILE A 20 -16.51 -8.76 1.65
C ILE A 20 -15.95 -7.34 1.41
N TYR A 21 -16.65 -6.30 1.88
CA TYR A 21 -16.24 -4.90 1.70
C TYR A 21 -14.98 -4.50 2.49
N ALA A 22 -14.46 -5.36 3.39
CA ALA A 22 -13.15 -5.13 3.98
C ALA A 22 -12.05 -5.09 2.90
N GLY A 23 -12.14 -5.97 1.88
CA GLY A 23 -11.24 -5.96 0.73
C GLY A 23 -11.32 -4.67 -0.09
N PHE A 24 -12.52 -4.13 -0.29
CA PHE A 24 -12.72 -2.84 -0.96
C PHE A 24 -12.06 -1.68 -0.20
N HIS A 25 -12.29 -1.61 1.11
CA HIS A 25 -11.70 -0.59 1.98
C HIS A 25 -10.17 -0.68 2.06
N LEU A 26 -9.64 -1.91 2.13
CA LEU A 26 -8.20 -2.20 2.07
C LEU A 26 -7.58 -1.68 0.77
N LEU A 27 -8.11 -2.09 -0.39
CA LEU A 27 -7.57 -1.73 -1.69
C LEU A 27 -7.61 -0.21 -1.93
N ARG A 28 -8.62 0.48 -1.38
CA ARG A 28 -8.71 1.95 -1.43
C ARG A 28 -7.84 2.67 -0.41
N GLY A 29 -7.26 1.96 0.56
CA GLY A 29 -6.41 2.54 1.60
C GLY A 29 -7.20 3.32 2.65
N LYS A 30 -8.43 2.90 2.95
CA LYS A 30 -9.27 3.55 3.97
C LYS A 30 -8.57 3.46 5.33
N ARG A 31 -8.23 4.60 5.93
CA ARG A 31 -7.54 4.69 7.22
C ARG A 31 -8.52 4.71 8.41
N SER A 32 -9.38 3.70 8.49
CA SER A 32 -10.23 3.50 9.67
C SER A 32 -9.58 2.51 10.64
N GLY A 33 -9.85 2.62 11.95
CA GLY A 33 -9.23 1.77 12.97
C GLY A 33 -9.34 0.27 12.63
N GLN A 34 -10.50 -0.19 12.15
CA GLN A 34 -10.69 -1.58 11.72
C GLN A 34 -9.82 -1.95 10.50
N THR A 35 -9.77 -1.12 9.47
CA THR A 35 -8.97 -1.44 8.27
C THR A 35 -7.47 -1.50 8.60
N LEU A 36 -6.97 -0.59 9.44
CA LEU A 36 -5.55 -0.60 9.83
C LEU A 36 -5.21 -1.83 10.70
N GLN A 37 -6.12 -2.23 11.58
CA GLN A 37 -6.02 -3.49 12.32
C GLN A 37 -5.97 -4.70 11.39
N ASP A 38 -6.91 -4.78 10.44
CA ASP A 38 -6.99 -5.89 9.49
C ASP A 38 -5.72 -6.01 8.64
N VAL A 39 -5.10 -4.87 8.29
CA VAL A 39 -3.83 -4.86 7.55
C VAL A 39 -2.73 -5.57 8.30
N GLU A 40 -2.60 -5.33 9.60
CA GLU A 40 -1.58 -5.98 10.44
C GLU A 40 -1.96 -7.45 10.69
N TYR A 41 -3.18 -7.70 11.15
CA TYR A 41 -3.61 -9.02 11.65
C TYR A 41 -3.63 -10.11 10.60
N TYR A 42 -3.97 -9.73 9.37
CA TYR A 42 -4.12 -10.66 8.26
C TYR A 42 -3.00 -10.50 7.23
N GLY A 43 -1.92 -9.77 7.57
CA GLY A 43 -0.75 -9.61 6.71
C GLY A 43 -1.08 -8.99 5.36
N LEU A 44 -1.94 -7.96 5.31
CA LEU A 44 -2.45 -7.37 4.06
C LEU A 44 -1.71 -6.10 3.62
N LYS A 45 -0.53 -5.83 4.20
CA LYS A 45 0.29 -4.64 3.91
C LYS A 45 0.54 -4.43 2.42
N GLU A 46 0.78 -5.51 1.68
CA GLU A 46 1.06 -5.42 0.24
C GLU A 46 -0.09 -4.79 -0.56
N PHE A 47 -1.35 -5.04 -0.18
CA PHE A 47 -2.53 -4.60 -0.93
C PHE A 47 -3.11 -3.27 -0.45
N PHE A 48 -2.59 -2.70 0.63
CA PHE A 48 -3.17 -1.50 1.21
C PHE A 48 -3.05 -0.30 0.27
N GLY A 49 -4.17 0.26 -0.16
CA GLY A 49 -4.20 1.51 -0.91
C GLY A 49 -3.64 1.44 -2.33
N ILE A 50 -3.47 0.25 -2.92
CA ILE A 50 -2.96 0.12 -4.30
C ILE A 50 -3.98 0.60 -5.36
N LEU A 51 -5.26 0.78 -4.98
CA LEU A 51 -6.33 1.22 -5.86
C LEU A 51 -7.23 2.29 -5.19
N PRO A 52 -6.72 3.50 -4.88
CA PRO A 52 -7.48 4.52 -4.12
C PRO A 52 -8.77 4.98 -4.82
N LYS A 53 -8.81 4.87 -6.14
CA LYS A 53 -9.93 5.24 -7.02
C LYS A 53 -10.74 4.02 -7.51
N LEU A 54 -10.65 2.87 -6.83
CA LEU A 54 -11.49 1.71 -7.15
C LEU A 54 -12.97 2.08 -6.99
N SER A 55 -13.75 1.88 -8.06
CA SER A 55 -15.19 2.08 -8.02
C SER A 55 -15.88 0.87 -7.39
N ILE A 56 -17.06 1.09 -6.81
CA ILE A 56 -17.81 0.01 -6.17
C ILE A 56 -18.34 -0.98 -7.22
N GLU A 57 -18.73 -0.50 -8.40
CA GLU A 57 -19.26 -1.31 -9.48
C GLU A 57 -18.24 -2.32 -9.98
N ARG A 58 -16.98 -1.89 -10.15
CA ARG A 58 -15.89 -2.78 -10.57
C ARG A 58 -15.50 -3.78 -9.47
N PHE A 59 -15.59 -3.36 -8.21
CA PHE A 59 -15.37 -4.26 -7.09
C PHE A 59 -16.45 -5.35 -7.04
N ASP A 60 -17.72 -4.96 -7.12
CA ASP A 60 -18.86 -5.89 -7.11
C ASP A 60 -18.83 -6.82 -8.33
N GLU A 61 -18.39 -6.35 -9.50
CA GLU A 61 -18.17 -7.19 -10.68
C GLU A 61 -17.10 -8.27 -10.43
N ALA A 62 -15.97 -7.91 -9.82
CA ALA A 62 -14.93 -8.87 -9.45
C ALA A 62 -15.40 -9.87 -8.38
N VAL A 63 -16.17 -9.40 -7.39
CA VAL A 63 -16.81 -10.28 -6.39
C VAL A 63 -17.75 -11.28 -7.09
N LYS A 64 -18.60 -10.80 -8.00
CA LYS A 64 -19.53 -11.65 -8.75
C LYS A 64 -18.79 -12.70 -9.56
N GLN A 65 -17.70 -12.33 -10.25
CA GLN A 65 -16.87 -13.30 -10.99
C GLN A 65 -16.33 -14.42 -10.08
N LEU A 66 -15.91 -14.08 -8.86
CA LEU A 66 -15.41 -15.07 -7.89
C LEU A 66 -16.54 -15.99 -7.36
N VAL A 67 -17.73 -15.44 -7.14
CA VAL A 67 -18.92 -16.21 -6.72
C VAL A 67 -19.37 -17.14 -7.85
N ASP A 68 -19.54 -16.61 -9.06
CA ASP A 68 -19.98 -17.38 -10.24
C ASP A 68 -18.99 -18.49 -10.61
N ALA A 69 -17.69 -18.24 -10.41
CA ALA A 69 -16.65 -19.26 -10.58
C ALA A 69 -16.60 -20.30 -9.44
N GLY A 70 -17.36 -20.09 -8.36
CA GLY A 70 -17.41 -20.96 -7.19
C GLY A 70 -16.17 -20.90 -6.33
N PHE A 71 -15.39 -19.81 -6.37
CA PHE A 71 -14.18 -19.65 -5.55
C PHE A 71 -14.47 -19.09 -4.16
N ILE A 72 -15.53 -18.30 -4.03
CA ILE A 72 -15.93 -17.72 -2.74
C ILE A 72 -17.42 -17.96 -2.49
N SER A 73 -17.78 -17.96 -1.21
CA SER A 73 -19.17 -17.95 -0.76
C SER A 73 -19.39 -16.81 0.22
N THR A 74 -20.56 -16.18 0.14
CA THR A 74 -21.00 -15.18 1.13
C THR A 74 -21.95 -15.86 2.10
N MET A 75 -21.65 -15.77 3.39
CA MET A 75 -22.52 -16.23 4.48
C MET A 75 -23.44 -15.09 4.94
N ASP A 76 -24.27 -15.39 5.95
CA ASP A 76 -25.08 -14.40 6.65
C ASP A 76 -24.24 -13.17 7.06
N ASP A 77 -24.87 -11.99 7.08
CA ASP A 77 -24.25 -10.69 7.33
C ASP A 77 -23.12 -10.28 6.36
N SER A 78 -23.01 -10.92 5.19
CA SER A 78 -22.01 -10.65 4.14
C SER A 78 -20.57 -11.00 4.52
N PHE A 79 -20.37 -11.91 5.49
CA PHE A 79 -19.07 -12.53 5.71
C PHE A 79 -18.66 -13.34 4.48
N VAL A 80 -17.39 -13.31 4.13
CA VAL A 80 -16.87 -14.03 2.95
C VAL A 80 -15.99 -15.19 3.39
N ARG A 81 -16.12 -16.31 2.68
CA ARG A 81 -15.25 -17.48 2.83
C ARG A 81 -14.76 -18.03 1.51
N LEU A 82 -13.58 -18.65 1.53
CA LEU A 82 -13.15 -19.49 0.42
C LEU A 82 -13.92 -20.80 0.39
N THR A 83 -14.31 -21.22 -0.82
CA THR A 83 -14.70 -22.60 -1.07
C THR A 83 -13.45 -23.48 -1.16
N GLU A 84 -13.62 -24.80 -1.28
CA GLU A 84 -12.51 -25.71 -1.55
C GLU A 84 -11.78 -25.34 -2.86
N LYS A 85 -12.54 -25.14 -3.94
CA LYS A 85 -12.03 -24.65 -5.23
C LYS A 85 -11.30 -23.29 -5.11
N GLY A 86 -11.78 -22.42 -4.22
CA GLY A 86 -11.14 -21.15 -3.90
C GLY A 86 -9.78 -21.31 -3.23
N ARG A 87 -9.62 -22.31 -2.36
CA ARG A 87 -8.32 -22.62 -1.74
C ARG A 87 -7.34 -23.14 -2.78
N ASP A 88 -7.78 -24.01 -3.68
CA ASP A 88 -6.93 -24.57 -4.74
C ASP A 88 -6.38 -23.46 -5.65
N ILE A 89 -7.24 -22.58 -6.17
CA ILE A 89 -6.80 -21.52 -7.09
C ILE A 89 -5.83 -20.53 -6.44
N VAL A 90 -5.94 -20.28 -5.13
CA VAL A 90 -5.02 -19.41 -4.39
C VAL A 90 -3.60 -19.98 -4.39
N THR A 91 -3.44 -21.31 -4.39
CA THR A 91 -2.11 -21.95 -4.47
C THR A 91 -1.45 -21.81 -5.86
N GLU A 92 -2.26 -21.62 -6.91
CA GLU A 92 -1.78 -21.42 -8.28
C GLU A 92 -1.45 -19.95 -8.59
N ILE A 93 -2.01 -19.00 -7.82
CA ILE A 93 -1.76 -17.57 -8.00
C ILE A 93 -0.32 -17.25 -7.54
N PRO A 94 0.53 -16.71 -8.43
CA PRO A 94 1.86 -16.27 -8.03
C PRO A 94 1.79 -15.18 -6.97
N SER A 95 2.73 -15.17 -6.03
CA SER A 95 2.83 -14.11 -5.03
C SER A 95 2.94 -12.75 -5.71
N PHE A 96 2.07 -11.83 -5.31
CA PHE A 96 2.17 -10.44 -5.72
C PHE A 96 3.36 -9.78 -5.04
N ARG A 97 3.94 -8.79 -5.71
CA ARG A 97 5.11 -8.04 -5.23
C ARG A 97 4.77 -6.57 -5.01
N PHE A 98 3.57 -6.33 -4.48
CA PHE A 98 3.14 -5.01 -4.07
C PHE A 98 3.76 -4.61 -2.73
N ASN A 99 3.84 -3.31 -2.49
CA ASN A 99 4.15 -2.72 -1.19
C ASN A 99 3.26 -1.47 -0.99
N GLY A 100 1.95 -1.71 -0.96
CA GLY A 100 0.95 -0.65 -0.80
C GLY A 100 1.11 0.12 0.53
N TRP A 101 1.43 -0.58 1.61
CA TRP A 101 1.57 0.02 2.94
C TRP A 101 2.66 1.08 3.06
N ASP A 102 3.87 0.83 2.51
CA ASP A 102 4.98 1.78 2.58
C ASP A 102 4.80 2.95 1.61
N TYR A 103 4.27 2.69 0.40
CA TYR A 103 4.24 3.70 -0.65
C TYR A 103 2.95 4.52 -0.64
N ARG A 104 1.78 3.91 -0.40
CA ARG A 104 0.46 4.57 -0.33
C ARG A 104 0.21 5.60 -1.46
N GLY A 105 0.62 5.28 -2.69
CA GLY A 105 0.52 6.17 -3.86
C GLY A 105 1.81 6.91 -4.21
N GLY A 106 2.83 6.89 -3.34
CA GLY A 106 4.15 7.49 -3.57
C GLY A 106 4.88 6.91 -4.78
N GLU A 107 4.55 5.69 -5.19
CA GLU A 107 5.05 5.11 -6.45
C GLU A 107 4.66 5.96 -7.67
N THR A 108 3.50 6.62 -7.63
CA THR A 108 3.05 7.52 -8.71
C THR A 108 3.86 8.82 -8.75
N ILE A 109 4.26 9.33 -7.57
CA ILE A 109 5.17 10.48 -7.45
C ILE A 109 6.54 10.12 -8.01
N PHE A 110 7.08 8.95 -7.62
CA PHE A 110 8.34 8.43 -8.16
C PHE A 110 8.30 8.37 -9.69
N PHE A 111 7.28 7.74 -10.26
CA PHE A 111 7.20 7.61 -11.72
C PHE A 111 7.01 8.96 -12.40
N GLY A 112 6.23 9.87 -11.82
CA GLY A 112 6.05 11.21 -12.37
C GLY A 112 7.38 11.99 -12.44
N ARG A 113 8.18 11.95 -11.36
CA ARG A 113 9.53 12.54 -11.32
C ARG A 113 10.46 11.90 -12.35
N LEU A 114 10.47 10.56 -12.41
CA LEU A 114 11.28 9.82 -13.37
C LEU A 114 10.91 10.17 -14.82
N SER A 115 9.62 10.14 -15.13
CA SER A 115 9.06 10.42 -16.46
C SER A 115 9.43 11.82 -16.94
N LEU A 116 9.27 12.84 -16.07
CA LEU A 116 9.63 14.21 -16.41
C LEU A 116 11.15 14.40 -16.55
N MET A 117 11.95 13.74 -15.71
CA MET A 117 13.41 13.78 -15.83
C MET A 117 13.88 13.19 -17.16
N VAL A 118 13.37 12.02 -17.54
CA VAL A 118 13.68 11.37 -18.82
C VAL A 118 13.28 12.26 -19.99
N GLN A 119 12.08 12.83 -19.96
CA GLN A 119 11.62 13.78 -20.98
C GLN A 119 12.57 14.97 -21.10
N THR A 120 12.91 15.60 -19.97
CA THR A 120 13.77 16.79 -19.91
C THR A 120 15.15 16.50 -20.50
N VAL A 121 15.81 15.44 -20.04
CA VAL A 121 17.15 15.08 -20.52
C VAL A 121 17.13 14.70 -22.01
N SER A 122 16.08 14.00 -22.46
CA SER A 122 15.92 13.67 -23.88
C SER A 122 15.79 14.91 -24.77
N HIS A 123 15.05 15.93 -24.32
CA HIS A 123 14.85 17.19 -25.02
C HIS A 123 16.14 18.03 -25.07
N PHE A 124 16.83 18.16 -23.93
CA PHE A 124 18.11 18.89 -23.86
C PHE A 124 19.21 18.22 -24.70
N LYS A 125 19.28 16.88 -24.70
CA LYS A 125 20.20 16.13 -25.57
C LYS A 125 19.93 16.38 -27.06
N ALA A 126 18.67 16.61 -27.44
CA ALA A 126 18.27 16.92 -28.81
C ALA A 126 18.42 18.41 -29.19
N GLY A 127 18.87 19.26 -28.26
CA GLY A 127 18.99 20.70 -28.46
C GLY A 127 17.68 21.48 -28.30
N GLU A 128 16.55 20.82 -28.04
CA GLU A 128 15.24 21.44 -27.90
C GLU A 128 14.92 21.71 -26.42
N LYS A 129 15.23 22.92 -25.94
CA LYS A 129 15.09 23.28 -24.53
C LYS A 129 13.66 23.72 -24.15
N SER A 130 12.82 24.01 -25.14
CA SER A 130 11.43 24.42 -24.92
C SER A 130 10.49 23.28 -25.27
N PHE A 131 9.76 22.78 -24.28
CA PHE A 131 8.82 21.69 -24.48
C PHE A 131 7.70 21.72 -23.45
N MET A 132 6.58 21.06 -23.77
CA MET A 132 5.48 20.90 -22.83
C MET A 132 5.78 19.74 -21.87
N PRO A 133 5.86 19.97 -20.56
CA PRO A 133 6.10 18.91 -19.58
C PRO A 133 4.97 17.86 -19.60
N VAL A 134 5.34 16.58 -19.56
CA VAL A 134 4.39 15.46 -19.46
C VAL A 134 3.65 15.43 -18.11
N GLN A 135 4.24 16.05 -17.08
CA GLN A 135 3.66 16.16 -15.74
C GLN A 135 3.05 17.54 -15.52
N LYS A 136 1.78 17.60 -15.12
CA LYS A 136 1.08 18.85 -14.77
C LYS A 136 1.30 19.29 -13.31
N ASP A 137 1.67 18.33 -12.46
CA ASP A 137 1.90 18.54 -11.04
C ASP A 137 3.11 19.47 -10.82
N ARG A 138 2.90 20.59 -10.12
CA ARG A 138 3.93 21.61 -9.89
C ARG A 138 5.03 21.15 -8.94
N ASP A 139 4.71 20.30 -7.97
CA ASP A 139 5.67 19.80 -7.00
C ASP A 139 6.63 18.81 -7.69
N ILE A 140 6.11 17.97 -8.58
CA ILE A 140 6.94 17.11 -9.44
C ILE A 140 7.84 17.94 -10.35
N GLN A 141 7.31 18.99 -10.99
CA GLN A 141 8.10 19.87 -11.84
C GLN A 141 9.21 20.60 -11.06
N TYR A 142 8.88 21.16 -9.90
CA TYR A 142 9.85 21.84 -9.03
C TYR A 142 10.95 20.87 -8.58
N PHE A 143 10.58 19.68 -8.14
CA PHE A 143 11.52 18.64 -7.73
C PHE A 143 12.51 18.30 -8.85
N VAL A 144 12.02 18.02 -10.06
CA VAL A 144 12.89 17.64 -11.19
C VAL A 144 13.79 18.79 -11.62
N LYS A 145 13.27 20.04 -11.66
CA LYS A 145 14.09 21.23 -11.94
C LYS A 145 15.21 21.39 -10.91
N SER A 146 14.90 21.23 -9.63
CA SER A 146 15.90 21.30 -8.55
C SER A 146 16.93 20.18 -8.66
N LEU A 147 16.51 18.95 -8.98
CA LEU A 147 17.40 17.80 -9.12
C LEU A 147 18.39 17.97 -10.27
N LEU A 148 17.93 18.55 -11.38
CA LEU A 148 18.71 18.76 -12.60
C LEU A 148 19.49 20.08 -12.62
N HIS A 149 19.27 20.96 -11.63
CA HIS A 149 19.99 22.23 -11.53
C HIS A 149 21.50 21.98 -11.44
N ASN A 150 22.28 22.76 -12.21
CA ASN A 150 23.74 22.65 -12.32
C ASN A 150 24.28 21.28 -12.78
N ARG A 151 23.43 20.41 -13.36
CA ARG A 151 23.88 19.17 -14.02
C ARG A 151 24.06 19.36 -15.52
N PRO A 152 24.98 18.62 -16.16
CA PRO A 152 25.21 18.70 -17.60
C PRO A 152 24.12 17.95 -18.39
N ILE A 153 22.86 18.39 -18.27
CA ILE A 153 21.69 17.67 -18.84
C ILE A 153 21.65 17.61 -20.37
N GLY A 154 22.44 18.44 -21.06
CA GLY A 154 22.64 18.36 -22.50
C GLY A 154 23.76 17.40 -22.93
N ASP A 155 24.57 16.90 -21.98
CA ASP A 155 25.68 15.99 -22.26
C ASP A 155 25.15 14.56 -22.51
N PRO A 156 25.46 13.95 -23.67
CA PRO A 156 25.15 12.54 -23.94
C PRO A 156 25.67 11.56 -22.87
N ALA A 157 26.78 11.86 -22.19
CA ALA A 157 27.30 11.03 -21.10
C ALA A 157 26.33 10.99 -19.92
N PHE A 158 25.80 12.14 -19.50
CA PHE A 158 24.82 12.23 -18.42
C PHE A 158 23.52 11.49 -18.75
N ALA A 159 23.02 11.62 -19.99
CA ALA A 159 21.88 10.84 -20.46
C ALA A 159 22.18 9.33 -20.44
N GLY A 160 23.41 8.95 -20.78
CA GLY A 160 23.91 7.58 -20.71
C GLY A 160 23.92 7.00 -19.29
N GLU A 161 24.30 7.80 -18.29
CA GLU A 161 24.28 7.41 -16.87
C GLU A 161 22.86 7.11 -16.37
N ILE A 162 21.89 7.98 -16.67
CA ILE A 162 20.48 7.72 -16.34
C ILE A 162 19.99 6.43 -16.98
N GLY A 163 20.28 6.23 -18.27
CA GLY A 163 19.92 5.01 -18.99
C GLY A 163 20.58 3.77 -18.38
N LYS A 164 21.81 3.87 -17.89
CA LYS A 164 22.54 2.79 -17.23
C LYS A 164 21.90 2.42 -15.89
N GLU A 165 21.60 3.41 -15.04
CA GLU A 165 20.91 3.16 -13.77
C GLU A 165 19.53 2.52 -13.98
N LEU A 166 18.74 3.02 -14.95
CA LEU A 166 17.43 2.45 -15.27
C LEU A 166 17.52 1.00 -15.76
N ARG A 167 18.44 0.70 -16.69
CA ARG A 167 18.65 -0.68 -17.16
C ARG A 167 19.06 -1.60 -16.03
N LEU A 168 19.99 -1.16 -15.19
CA LEU A 168 20.46 -1.94 -14.05
C LEU A 168 19.34 -2.21 -13.03
N CYS A 169 18.54 -1.20 -12.72
CA CYS A 169 17.37 -1.31 -11.84
C CYS A 169 16.32 -2.27 -12.41
N ILE A 170 15.97 -2.13 -13.70
CA ILE A 170 15.02 -3.03 -14.38
C ILE A 170 15.51 -4.47 -14.34
N THR A 171 16.79 -4.72 -14.68
CA THR A 171 17.38 -6.06 -14.65
C THR A 171 17.35 -6.66 -13.24
N ARG A 172 17.77 -5.91 -12.22
CA ARG A 172 17.82 -6.38 -10.83
C ARG A 172 16.44 -6.57 -10.20
N SER A 173 15.42 -5.86 -10.68
CA SER A 173 14.07 -5.94 -10.11
C SER A 173 13.38 -7.27 -10.40
N GLY A 174 13.75 -7.97 -11.47
CA GLY A 174 13.08 -9.20 -11.88
C GLY A 174 11.64 -8.99 -12.34
N ILE A 175 11.29 -7.78 -12.80
CA ILE A 175 10.01 -7.52 -13.49
C ILE A 175 9.97 -8.32 -14.79
N ASN A 176 8.78 -8.82 -15.15
CA ASN A 176 8.59 -9.61 -16.36
C ASN A 176 8.55 -8.73 -17.63
N ASP A 177 8.54 -9.35 -18.81
CA ASP A 177 8.61 -8.60 -20.08
C ASP A 177 7.42 -7.67 -20.31
N LYS A 178 6.21 -8.07 -19.88
CA LYS A 178 5.03 -7.19 -19.94
C LYS A 178 5.25 -5.94 -19.09
N GLN A 179 5.75 -6.10 -17.87
CA GLN A 179 6.08 -4.98 -16.98
C GLN A 179 7.19 -4.08 -17.56
N LYS A 180 8.22 -4.67 -18.19
CA LYS A 180 9.26 -3.89 -18.90
C LYS A 180 8.66 -3.05 -20.02
N ILE A 181 7.78 -3.63 -20.84
CA ILE A 181 7.07 -2.91 -21.91
C ILE A 181 6.26 -1.77 -21.31
N ILE A 182 5.45 -2.04 -20.29
CA ILE A 182 4.61 -1.03 -19.65
C ILE A 182 5.46 0.13 -19.11
N ILE A 183 6.49 -0.14 -18.30
CA ILE A 183 7.31 0.93 -17.70
C ILE A 183 7.99 1.78 -18.78
N THR A 184 8.61 1.14 -19.77
CA THR A 184 9.40 1.83 -20.80
C THR A 184 8.52 2.65 -21.75
N HIS A 185 7.38 2.12 -22.19
CA HIS A 185 6.48 2.81 -23.12
C HIS A 185 5.66 3.91 -22.44
N ARG A 186 5.59 3.93 -21.11
CA ARG A 186 5.00 5.06 -20.37
C ARG A 186 5.94 6.25 -20.21
N LEU A 187 7.21 6.12 -20.55
CA LEU A 187 8.14 7.24 -20.62
C LEU A 187 7.89 8.06 -21.89
N SER A 188 8.15 9.35 -21.83
CA SER A 188 8.09 10.28 -22.97
C SER A 188 9.43 10.96 -23.14
N GLY A 189 9.75 11.37 -24.37
CA GLY A 189 11.01 12.01 -24.72
C GLY A 189 10.89 12.84 -25.98
N PHE A 190 12.01 13.38 -26.44
CA PHE A 190 12.05 14.14 -27.69
C PHE A 190 11.58 13.27 -28.86
N GLY A 191 10.53 13.72 -29.56
CA GLY A 191 9.91 12.99 -30.67
C GLY A 191 9.16 11.71 -30.28
N LEU A 192 9.04 11.39 -28.99
CA LEU A 192 8.42 10.16 -28.49
C LEU A 192 7.35 10.46 -27.44
N THR A 193 6.10 10.13 -27.76
CA THR A 193 4.99 10.25 -26.82
C THR A 193 4.78 8.93 -26.08
N GLY A 194 4.71 9.01 -24.76
CA GLY A 194 4.40 7.84 -23.92
C GLY A 194 3.00 7.31 -24.21
N TRP A 195 2.85 6.00 -24.18
CA TRP A 195 1.61 5.33 -24.54
C TRP A 195 0.53 5.54 -23.46
N THR A 196 -0.72 5.53 -23.91
CA THR A 196 -1.90 5.50 -23.04
C THR A 196 -2.12 4.09 -22.47
N TRP A 197 -2.97 3.99 -21.45
CA TRP A 197 -3.35 2.68 -20.90
C TRP A 197 -4.05 1.79 -21.93
N ASP A 198 -4.86 2.38 -22.81
CA ASP A 198 -5.59 1.66 -23.87
C ASP A 198 -4.63 1.16 -24.94
N GLN A 199 -3.68 1.98 -25.40
CA GLN A 199 -2.63 1.56 -26.34
C GLN A 199 -1.79 0.39 -25.79
N LEU A 200 -1.45 0.43 -24.49
CA LEU A 200 -0.76 -0.69 -23.83
C LEU A 200 -1.65 -1.93 -23.71
N GLY A 201 -2.93 -1.75 -23.40
CA GLY A 201 -3.91 -2.84 -23.33
C GLY A 201 -4.06 -3.54 -24.68
N ASP A 202 -4.20 -2.78 -25.76
CA ASP A 202 -4.33 -3.29 -27.13
C ASP A 202 -3.07 -4.03 -27.60
N ASN A 203 -1.89 -3.50 -27.25
CA ASN A 203 -0.61 -4.11 -27.59
C ASN A 203 -0.38 -5.43 -26.83
N LEU A 204 -0.65 -5.44 -25.53
CA LEU A 204 -0.41 -6.60 -24.66
C LEU A 204 -1.57 -7.60 -24.65
N LYS A 205 -2.70 -7.27 -25.30
CA LYS A 205 -3.97 -8.00 -25.25
C LYS A 205 -4.46 -8.20 -23.82
N LEU A 206 -4.43 -7.10 -23.05
CA LEU A 206 -4.85 -7.05 -21.64
C LEU A 206 -5.89 -5.96 -21.42
N ASN A 207 -6.73 -6.15 -20.41
CA ASN A 207 -7.60 -5.08 -19.95
C ASN A 207 -6.74 -3.89 -19.45
N PRO A 208 -7.05 -2.63 -19.82
CA PRO A 208 -6.31 -1.45 -19.36
C PRO A 208 -6.25 -1.28 -17.83
N PHE A 209 -7.16 -1.90 -17.08
CA PHE A 209 -7.11 -1.96 -15.63
C PHE A 209 -6.03 -2.93 -15.13
N ASP A 210 -5.89 -4.10 -15.74
CA ASP A 210 -4.86 -5.08 -15.38
C ASP A 210 -3.46 -4.58 -15.73
N VAL A 211 -3.33 -3.82 -16.82
CA VAL A 211 -2.10 -3.10 -17.18
C VAL A 211 -1.69 -2.13 -16.05
N ARG A 212 -2.66 -1.44 -15.43
CA ARG A 212 -2.39 -0.54 -14.30
C ARG A 212 -1.92 -1.28 -13.06
N LEU A 213 -2.47 -2.46 -12.77
CA LEU A 213 -2.00 -3.30 -11.67
C LEU A 213 -0.55 -3.76 -11.90
N LEU A 214 -0.24 -4.25 -13.11
CA LEU A 214 1.12 -4.65 -13.49
C LEU A 214 2.11 -3.48 -13.37
N PHE A 215 1.67 -2.27 -13.73
CA PHE A 215 2.46 -1.05 -13.59
C PHE A 215 2.77 -0.73 -12.13
N ILE A 216 1.77 -0.75 -11.25
CA ILE A 216 1.95 -0.48 -9.81
C ILE A 216 2.93 -1.49 -9.20
N GLU A 217 2.75 -2.78 -9.47
CA GLU A 217 3.66 -3.83 -8.97
C GLU A 217 5.09 -3.59 -9.49
N ALA A 218 5.25 -3.27 -10.77
CA ALA A 218 6.56 -3.00 -11.35
C ALA A 218 7.25 -1.81 -10.67
N LEU A 219 6.52 -0.73 -10.37
CA LEU A 219 7.08 0.42 -9.64
C LEU A 219 7.51 0.05 -8.23
N HIS A 220 6.71 -0.75 -7.51
CA HIS A 220 7.07 -1.22 -6.16
C HIS A 220 8.33 -2.08 -6.18
N MET A 221 8.47 -2.95 -7.18
CA MET A 221 9.66 -3.78 -7.38
C MET A 221 10.90 -2.94 -7.75
N LEU A 222 10.77 -1.94 -8.61
CA LEU A 222 11.87 -1.02 -8.95
C LEU A 222 12.31 -0.24 -7.70
N LEU A 223 11.37 0.31 -6.94
CA LEU A 223 11.66 1.04 -5.70
C LEU A 223 12.31 0.15 -4.64
N ALA A 224 11.96 -1.14 -4.57
CA ALA A 224 12.62 -2.10 -3.69
C ALA A 224 14.10 -2.30 -4.06
N VAL A 225 14.47 -2.26 -5.35
CA VAL A 225 15.88 -2.29 -5.78
C VAL A 225 16.58 -0.98 -5.47
N ILE A 226 15.96 0.15 -5.82
CA ILE A 226 16.54 1.49 -5.67
C ILE A 226 16.91 1.76 -4.21
N THR A 227 16.01 1.45 -3.28
CA THR A 227 16.22 1.68 -1.84
C THR A 227 17.37 0.87 -1.25
N LYS A 228 17.73 -0.27 -1.87
CA LYS A 228 18.80 -1.16 -1.39
C LYS A 228 20.13 -0.98 -2.12
N SER A 229 20.18 -0.19 -3.20
CA SER A 229 21.31 -0.13 -4.12
C SER A 229 22.03 1.23 -4.04
N SER A 230 23.25 1.25 -3.49
CA SER A 230 24.08 2.48 -3.41
C SER A 230 24.59 2.96 -4.77
N ASP A 231 24.68 2.07 -5.76
CA ASP A 231 25.15 2.32 -7.12
C ASP A 231 24.06 2.84 -8.07
N LEU A 232 22.90 3.24 -7.54
CA LEU A 232 21.81 3.91 -8.26
C LEU A 232 21.56 5.33 -7.69
N PRO A 233 22.56 6.22 -7.64
CA PRO A 233 22.46 7.50 -6.96
C PRO A 233 21.38 8.43 -7.54
N LEU A 234 21.22 8.50 -8.87
CA LEU A 234 20.19 9.34 -9.48
C LEU A 234 18.79 8.81 -9.19
N LEU A 235 18.56 7.51 -9.35
CA LEU A 235 17.27 6.90 -9.06
C LEU A 235 16.92 6.98 -7.57
N ARG A 236 17.91 6.85 -6.68
CA ARG A 236 17.71 7.08 -5.24
C ARG A 236 17.25 8.50 -4.95
N LYS A 237 17.87 9.50 -5.59
CA LYS A 237 17.41 10.90 -5.49
C LYS A 237 15.95 11.03 -5.95
N ILE A 238 15.59 10.49 -7.11
CA ILE A 238 14.20 10.55 -7.62
C ILE A 238 13.20 9.92 -6.65
N ALA A 239 13.59 8.82 -6.00
CA ALA A 239 12.81 8.08 -5.03
C ALA A 239 12.83 8.70 -3.60
N GLU A 240 13.47 9.85 -3.39
CA GLU A 240 13.47 10.50 -2.07
C GLU A 240 12.04 10.85 -1.62
N SER A 241 11.73 10.55 -0.35
CA SER A 241 10.45 10.87 0.29
C SER A 241 9.21 10.30 -0.40
N VAL A 242 9.33 9.21 -1.17
CA VAL A 242 8.16 8.51 -1.75
C VAL A 242 7.60 7.42 -0.83
N LYS A 243 8.37 6.96 0.16
CA LYS A 243 7.86 6.14 1.25
C LYS A 243 7.27 7.02 2.34
N VAL A 244 6.25 6.53 3.03
CA VAL A 244 5.70 7.21 4.20
C VAL A 244 6.76 7.35 5.29
N SER A 245 6.82 8.52 5.91
CA SER A 245 7.71 8.81 7.04
C SER A 245 7.08 8.42 8.39
N THR A 246 5.75 8.33 8.44
CA THR A 246 4.97 7.88 9.59
C THR A 246 3.83 7.01 9.09
N TYR A 247 3.56 5.92 9.81
CA TYR A 247 2.42 5.05 9.51
C TYR A 247 1.12 5.56 10.14
N LEU A 248 1.23 6.44 11.14
CA LEU A 248 0.11 7.09 11.82
C LEU A 248 -0.60 8.08 10.91
N THR A 249 -1.92 8.19 11.05
CA THR A 249 -2.68 9.32 10.53
C THR A 249 -2.27 10.63 11.18
N ASP A 250 -2.45 11.76 10.49
CA ASP A 250 -2.15 13.09 11.03
C ASP A 250 -2.92 13.39 12.34
N SER A 251 -4.12 12.83 12.48
CA SER A 251 -4.92 12.95 13.70
C SER A 251 -4.34 12.13 14.86
N SER A 252 -3.85 10.93 14.58
CA SER A 252 -3.16 10.09 15.56
C SER A 252 -1.82 10.68 15.97
N VAL A 253 -1.06 11.31 15.05
CA VAL A 253 0.17 12.04 15.40
C VAL A 253 -0.09 13.12 16.45
N LYS A 254 -1.16 13.92 16.29
CA LYS A 254 -1.55 14.95 17.28
C LYS A 254 -1.94 14.34 18.63
N THR A 255 -2.64 13.20 18.61
CA THR A 255 -3.01 12.47 19.83
C THR A 255 -1.76 11.93 20.54
N LYS A 256 -0.81 11.37 19.79
CA LYS A 256 0.48 10.88 20.31
C LYS A 256 1.29 12.00 20.95
N GLN A 257 1.30 13.19 20.35
CA GLN A 257 1.99 14.35 20.91
C GLN A 257 1.46 14.73 22.30
N LEU A 258 0.13 14.73 22.49
CA LEU A 258 -0.49 15.02 23.78
C LEU A 258 -0.26 13.89 24.79
N PHE A 259 -0.36 12.64 24.35
CA PHE A 259 -0.07 11.48 25.20
C PHE A 259 1.38 11.50 25.70
N ASN A 260 2.35 11.81 24.83
CA ASN A 260 3.76 11.96 25.19
C ASN A 260 4.03 13.14 26.14
N GLN A 261 3.09 14.08 26.29
CA GLN A 261 3.15 15.15 27.29
C GLN A 261 2.58 14.72 28.66
N GLY A 262 2.15 13.46 28.79
CA GLY A 262 1.61 12.89 30.02
C GLY A 262 0.11 13.09 30.23
N LEU A 263 -0.63 13.52 29.21
CA LEU A 263 -2.09 13.67 29.33
C LEU A 263 -2.77 12.30 29.33
N SER A 264 -3.82 12.16 30.15
CA SER A 264 -4.69 10.98 30.16
C SER A 264 -5.54 10.90 28.89
N LEU A 265 -6.15 9.74 28.65
CA LEU A 265 -7.05 9.55 27.51
C LEU A 265 -8.25 10.53 27.60
N GLU A 266 -8.82 10.70 28.78
CA GLU A 266 -9.94 11.61 29.05
C GLU A 266 -9.55 13.07 28.82
N ASP A 267 -8.35 13.48 29.26
CA ASP A 267 -7.84 14.84 29.03
C ASP A 267 -7.60 15.10 27.53
N ILE A 268 -7.10 14.10 26.80
CA ILE A 268 -6.90 14.19 25.36
C ILE A 268 -8.24 14.30 24.63
N VAL A 269 -9.26 13.53 25.04
CA VAL A 269 -10.63 13.63 24.53
C VAL A 269 -11.16 15.06 24.67
N ALA A 270 -11.01 15.65 25.85
CA ALA A 270 -11.42 17.03 26.12
C ALA A 270 -10.62 18.05 25.30
N ALA A 271 -9.28 17.96 25.33
CA ALA A 271 -8.38 18.90 24.65
C ALA A 271 -8.52 18.86 23.11
N ARG A 272 -8.82 17.69 22.54
CA ARG A 272 -9.00 17.52 21.10
C ARG A 272 -10.44 17.79 20.65
N ASN A 273 -11.40 17.84 21.58
CA ASN A 273 -12.83 17.90 21.31
C ASN A 273 -13.29 16.80 20.30
N LEU A 274 -12.87 15.56 20.56
CA LEU A 274 -13.21 14.38 19.76
C LEU A 274 -13.96 13.36 20.61
N LYS A 275 -14.66 12.42 19.97
CA LYS A 275 -15.31 11.32 20.70
C LYS A 275 -14.25 10.41 21.32
N THR A 276 -14.54 9.83 22.49
CA THR A 276 -13.69 8.82 23.15
C THR A 276 -13.28 7.71 22.18
N SER A 277 -14.25 7.10 21.48
CA SER A 277 -14.00 6.10 20.44
C SER A 277 -13.00 6.52 19.35
N THR A 278 -12.94 7.81 18.99
CA THR A 278 -11.99 8.32 17.99
C THR A 278 -10.58 8.43 18.58
N ILE A 279 -10.46 8.84 19.83
CA ILE A 279 -9.17 8.85 20.54
C ILE A 279 -8.68 7.42 20.79
N GLU A 280 -9.55 6.51 21.20
CA GLU A 280 -9.26 5.08 21.31
C GLU A 280 -8.75 4.51 19.98
N ASP A 281 -9.38 4.82 18.85
CA ASP A 281 -8.90 4.42 17.52
C ASP A 281 -7.48 4.92 17.24
N HIS A 282 -7.13 6.14 17.65
CA HIS A 282 -5.77 6.65 17.51
C HIS A 282 -4.78 5.87 18.39
N PHE A 283 -5.13 5.56 19.64
CA PHE A 283 -4.29 4.75 20.53
C PHE A 283 -4.07 3.35 19.97
N VAL A 284 -5.09 2.72 19.36
CA VAL A 284 -4.88 1.43 18.70
C VAL A 284 -4.02 1.57 17.44
N GLU A 285 -4.16 2.65 16.68
CA GLU A 285 -3.25 2.91 15.57
C GLU A 285 -1.80 3.04 16.05
N MET A 286 -1.58 3.69 17.20
CA MET A 286 -0.26 3.75 17.84
C MET A 286 0.23 2.37 18.24
N SER A 287 -0.60 1.56 18.91
CA SER A 287 -0.20 0.22 19.36
C SER A 287 0.21 -0.71 18.22
N ILE A 288 -0.35 -0.53 17.02
CA ILE A 288 0.02 -1.29 15.81
C ILE A 288 1.36 -0.82 15.23
N ASN A 289 1.63 0.49 15.27
CA ASN A 289 2.71 1.10 14.48
C ASN A 289 3.92 1.55 15.30
N ASP A 290 3.85 1.43 16.62
CA ASP A 290 4.89 1.80 17.55
C ASP A 290 5.24 0.61 18.44
N SER A 291 6.45 0.07 18.26
CA SER A 291 6.94 -1.06 19.04
C SER A 291 7.09 -0.74 20.53
N ASP A 292 7.26 0.54 20.86
CA ASP A 292 7.50 1.02 22.22
C ASP A 292 6.21 1.54 22.86
N PHE A 293 5.04 1.26 22.25
CA PHE A 293 3.76 1.66 22.80
C PHE A 293 3.55 1.05 24.20
N PRO A 294 3.22 1.87 25.22
CA PRO A 294 3.12 1.40 26.60
C PRO A 294 1.78 0.68 26.85
N LEU A 295 1.65 -0.52 26.30
CA LEU A 295 0.42 -1.32 26.39
C LEU A 295 -0.01 -1.59 27.85
N THR A 296 0.96 -1.75 28.75
CA THR A 296 0.76 -2.04 30.17
C THR A 296 0.10 -0.89 30.95
N ASP A 297 0.07 0.32 30.40
CA ASP A 297 -0.65 1.45 30.97
C ASP A 297 -2.18 1.27 30.85
N PHE A 298 -2.63 0.39 29.95
CA PHE A 298 -4.05 0.18 29.63
C PHE A 298 -4.55 -1.22 29.98
N VAL A 299 -3.66 -2.23 30.00
CA VAL A 299 -4.01 -3.64 30.17
C VAL A 299 -2.95 -4.36 31.00
N SER A 300 -3.36 -5.25 31.91
CA SER A 300 -2.40 -6.03 32.71
C SER A 300 -1.65 -7.06 31.86
N ASP A 301 -0.42 -7.42 32.27
CA ASP A 301 0.35 -8.47 31.59
C ASP A 301 -0.39 -9.82 31.55
N GLY A 302 -1.09 -10.17 32.64
CA GLY A 302 -1.91 -11.40 32.69
C GLY A 302 -3.06 -11.39 31.67
N ASP A 303 -3.74 -10.26 31.49
CA ASP A 303 -4.79 -10.12 30.48
C ASP A 303 -4.23 -10.18 29.05
N ILE A 304 -3.04 -9.59 28.83
CA ILE A 304 -2.35 -9.65 27.54
C ILE A 304 -2.05 -11.11 27.16
N GLU A 305 -1.44 -11.86 28.08
CA GLU A 305 -1.11 -13.28 27.87
C GLU A 305 -2.36 -14.11 27.63
N ALA A 306 -3.39 -13.98 28.47
CA ALA A 306 -4.64 -14.73 28.36
C ALA A 306 -5.34 -14.48 27.02
N VAL A 307 -5.41 -13.23 26.56
CA VAL A 307 -6.02 -12.89 25.27
C VAL A 307 -5.22 -13.46 24.10
N ILE A 308 -3.89 -13.41 24.13
CA ILE A 308 -3.03 -13.96 23.08
C ILE A 308 -3.20 -15.49 22.98
N GLU A 309 -3.21 -16.18 24.12
CA GLU A 309 -3.44 -17.63 24.17
C GLU A 309 -4.83 -17.98 23.62
N LYS A 310 -5.87 -17.24 24.03
CA LYS A 310 -7.24 -17.50 23.58
C LYS A 310 -7.42 -17.25 22.08
N VAL A 311 -6.76 -16.24 21.51
CA VAL A 311 -6.73 -16.01 20.06
C VAL A 311 -6.11 -17.20 19.32
N LYS A 312 -5.04 -17.78 19.85
CA LYS A 312 -4.40 -18.98 19.27
C LYS A 312 -5.31 -20.20 19.40
N GLU A 313 -5.95 -20.40 20.55
CA GLU A 313 -6.88 -21.50 20.81
C GLU A 313 -8.09 -21.46 19.87
N MET A 314 -8.74 -20.30 19.75
CA MET A 314 -9.96 -20.16 18.96
C MET A 314 -9.71 -19.99 17.45
N GLY A 315 -8.47 -19.67 17.06
CA GLY A 315 -8.10 -19.41 15.66
C GLY A 315 -8.85 -18.22 15.04
N THR A 316 -9.33 -17.27 15.85
CA THR A 316 -10.13 -16.12 15.38
C THR A 316 -9.65 -14.83 16.02
N ARG A 317 -9.73 -13.73 15.27
CA ARG A 317 -9.46 -12.36 15.76
C ARG A 317 -10.73 -11.52 15.76
N ARG A 318 -11.91 -12.16 15.72
CA ARG A 318 -13.21 -11.48 15.76
C ARG A 318 -13.48 -10.94 17.16
N LEU A 319 -13.44 -9.61 17.28
CA LEU A 319 -13.64 -8.90 18.55
C LEU A 319 -14.91 -9.32 19.31
N ARG A 320 -16.01 -9.58 18.61
CA ARG A 320 -17.26 -10.01 19.28
C ARG A 320 -17.12 -11.35 20.00
N LEU A 321 -16.35 -12.29 19.44
CA LEU A 321 -16.12 -13.60 20.05
C LEU A 321 -15.11 -13.52 21.18
N LEU A 322 -14.07 -12.70 21.02
CA LEU A 322 -13.12 -12.49 22.12
C LEU A 322 -13.78 -11.76 23.30
N LYS A 323 -14.68 -10.81 23.03
CA LYS A 323 -15.41 -10.07 24.08
C LYS A 323 -16.26 -10.98 24.98
N SER A 324 -16.81 -12.08 24.46
CA SER A 324 -17.57 -13.04 25.26
C SER A 324 -16.70 -13.89 26.18
N GLU A 325 -15.43 -14.11 25.83
CA GLU A 325 -14.47 -14.82 26.69
C GLU A 325 -13.86 -13.89 27.75
N PHE A 326 -13.78 -12.58 27.46
CA PHE A 326 -13.18 -11.58 28.33
C PHE A 326 -14.18 -10.47 28.68
N GLU A 327 -15.18 -10.80 29.51
CA GLU A 327 -16.24 -9.85 29.90
C GLU A 327 -15.69 -8.60 30.62
N ALA A 328 -14.62 -8.75 31.40
CA ALA A 328 -13.98 -7.66 32.13
C ALA A 328 -13.21 -6.67 31.23
N LEU A 329 -12.73 -7.12 30.07
CA LEU A 329 -11.98 -6.27 29.15
C LEU A 329 -12.91 -5.48 28.24
N SER A 330 -12.63 -4.20 28.06
CA SER A 330 -13.31 -3.37 27.07
C SER A 330 -12.91 -3.75 25.64
N TYR A 331 -13.75 -3.38 24.67
CA TYR A 331 -13.37 -3.52 23.25
C TYR A 331 -12.10 -2.75 22.90
N PHE A 332 -11.86 -1.60 23.55
CA PHE A 332 -10.64 -0.82 23.37
C PHE A 332 -9.40 -1.61 23.82
N GLN A 333 -9.43 -2.18 25.02
CA GLN A 333 -8.31 -2.97 25.55
C GLN A 333 -8.03 -4.22 24.70
N LEU A 334 -9.06 -4.94 24.27
CA LEU A 334 -8.89 -6.07 23.35
C LEU A 334 -8.22 -5.64 22.04
N ARG A 335 -8.64 -4.50 21.47
CA ARG A 335 -8.04 -3.96 20.24
C ARG A 335 -6.59 -3.51 20.44
N LEU A 336 -6.24 -2.95 21.60
CA LEU A 336 -4.86 -2.59 21.94
C LEU A 336 -3.96 -3.82 21.98
N ILE A 337 -4.38 -4.89 22.69
CA ILE A 337 -3.64 -6.15 22.80
C ILE A 337 -3.42 -6.76 21.42
N LEU A 338 -4.50 -6.89 20.65
CA LEU A 338 -4.42 -7.42 19.28
C LEU A 338 -3.47 -6.58 18.43
N GLY A 339 -3.54 -5.25 18.53
CA GLY A 339 -2.67 -4.30 17.81
C GLY A 339 -1.19 -4.49 18.10
N ALA A 340 -0.81 -4.50 19.37
CA ALA A 340 0.60 -4.48 19.80
C ALA A 340 1.30 -5.85 19.77
N ARG A 341 0.57 -6.95 19.96
CA ARG A 341 1.21 -8.26 20.23
C ARG A 341 0.83 -9.37 19.27
N THR A 342 -0.19 -9.22 18.41
CA THR A 342 -0.57 -10.28 17.46
C THR A 342 0.00 -10.13 16.06
N GLY A 343 0.67 -9.02 15.74
CA GLY A 343 1.48 -8.86 14.52
C GLY A 343 2.78 -9.68 14.52
N VAL A 344 3.11 -10.34 15.65
CA VAL A 344 4.33 -11.15 15.85
C VAL A 344 4.06 -12.65 15.72
N VAL A 345 2.81 -13.07 15.51
CA VAL A 345 2.49 -14.49 15.27
C VAL A 345 2.52 -14.78 13.77
N ASN A 346 3.73 -14.93 13.23
CA ASN A 346 4.01 -15.66 11.99
C ASN A 346 5.27 -16.50 12.19
#